data_AF-A0A495AEV3-F1
#
_entry.id   AF-A0A495AEV3-F1
#
_cell.length_a   1.000
_cell.length_b   1.000
_cell.length_c   1.000
_cell.angle_alpha   90.00
_cell.angle_beta   90.00
_cell.angle_gamma   90.00
#
_symmetry.space_group_name_H-M   'P 1'
#
loop_
_entity.id
_entity.type
_entity.pdbx_description
1 polymer ?
#
loop_
_entity_poly.entity_id
_entity_poly.type
_entity_poly.pdbx_seq_one_letter_code
_entity_poly.pdbx_strand_id
1 'polypeptide(L)' 'MNVKMIGATPLGGTIYSGTLNPVKGLWVGKKTDVTDMVLRATADHLFVVKKEYAFPMKDGRCLVMSAEIFDEVPERFKG' A
#
# COMPACT_ATOMS: atom_id res chain seq x y z
N MET A 1 20.97 -11.98 6.58
CA MET A 1 20.04 -12.49 5.56
C MET A 1 19.28 -11.30 4.98
N ASN A 2 19.12 -11.23 3.66
CA ASN A 2 18.32 -10.19 3.00
C ASN A 2 16.97 -10.76 2.59
N VAL A 3 15.92 -9.94 2.57
CA VAL A 3 14.55 -10.38 2.25
C VAL A 3 13.97 -9.59 1.09
N LYS A 4 13.14 -10.23 0.26
CA LYS A 4 12.31 -9.52 -0.72
C LYS A 4 11.14 -8.88 0.00
N MET A 5 10.89 -7.60 -0.28
CA MET A 5 9.88 -6.82 0.41
C MET A 5 9.22 -5.80 -0.51
N ILE A 6 7.94 -5.54 -0.24
CA ILE A 6 7.20 -4.38 -0.74
C ILE A 6 7.01 -3.42 0.43
N GLY A 7 7.34 -2.15 0.26
CA GLY A 7 7.22 -1.15 1.32
C GLY A 7 7.05 0.27 0.80
N ALA A 8 6.23 1.05 1.50
CA ALA A 8 6.03 2.47 1.22
C ALA A 8 7.15 3.31 1.87
N THR A 9 7.56 4.38 1.19
CA THR A 9 8.47 5.37 1.79
C THR A 9 7.71 6.28 2.76
N PRO A 10 8.25 6.56 3.97
CA PRO A 10 7.57 7.39 4.95
C PRO A 10 7.29 8.82 4.51
N LEU A 11 8.16 9.40 3.67
CA LEU A 11 8.08 10.81 3.27
C LEU A 11 7.32 11.05 1.97
N GLY A 12 7.29 10.06 1.06
CA GLY A 12 6.70 10.23 -0.28
C GLY A 12 5.54 9.29 -0.57
N GLY A 13 5.25 8.31 0.29
CA GLY A 13 4.21 7.31 0.06
C GLY A 13 4.49 6.34 -1.08
N THR A 14 5.50 6.59 -1.93
CA THR A 14 5.87 5.70 -3.04
C THR A 14 6.17 4.29 -2.54
N ILE A 15 5.54 3.31 -3.18
CA ILE A 15 5.68 1.89 -2.85
C ILE A 15 6.76 1.28 -3.73
N TYR A 16 7.77 0.69 -3.09
CA TYR A 16 8.85 0.02 -3.79
C TYR A 16 8.84 -1.49 -3.53
N SER A 17 9.17 -2.26 -4.57
CA SER A 17 9.56 -3.66 -4.46
C SER A 17 11.07 -3.78 -4.59
N GLY A 18 11.69 -4.53 -3.69
CA GLY A 18 13.14 -4.66 -3.67
C GLY A 18 13.65 -5.65 -2.63
N THR A 19 14.96 -5.59 -2.38
CA THR A 19 15.60 -6.38 -1.34
C THR A 19 15.89 -5.49 -0.13
N LEU A 20 15.39 -5.85 1.06
CA LEU A 20 15.66 -5.16 2.31
C LEU A 20 16.74 -5.92 3.12
N ASN A 21 17.67 -5.18 3.72
CA ASN A 21 18.48 -5.68 4.82
C ASN A 21 17.77 -5.35 6.14
N PRO A 22 17.18 -6.35 6.83
CA PRO A 22 16.39 -6.11 8.03
C PRO A 22 17.22 -5.63 9.23
N VAL A 23 18.52 -5.96 9.27
CA VAL A 23 19.42 -5.52 10.36
C VAL A 23 19.69 -4.02 10.26
N LYS A 24 19.85 -3.52 9.03
CA LYS A 24 20.14 -2.10 8.78
C LYS A 24 18.89 -1.26 8.54
N GLY A 25 17.73 -1.89 8.29
CA GLY A 25 16.49 -1.20 7.93
C GLY A 25 16.57 -0.47 6.58
N LEU A 26 17.47 -0.90 5.69
CA LEU A 26 17.77 -0.22 4.43
C LEU A 26 17.51 -1.13 3.23
N TRP A 27 17.07 -0.52 2.13
CA TRP A 27 17.06 -1.16 0.82
C TRP A 27 18.49 -1.45 0.37
N VAL A 28 18.68 -2.60 -0.27
CA VAL A 28 19.96 -3.03 -0.83
C VAL A 28 19.79 -3.24 -2.33
N GLY A 29 20.63 -2.57 -3.12
CA GLY A 29 20.61 -2.65 -4.57
C GLY A 29 19.45 -1.87 -5.21
N LYS A 30 19.04 -2.32 -6.40
CA LYS A 30 17.96 -1.69 -7.16
C LYS A 30 16.60 -1.98 -6.51
N LYS A 31 15.77 -0.95 -6.42
CA LYS A 31 14.35 -1.03 -6.10
C LYS A 31 13.52 -0.59 -7.31
N THR A 32 12.31 -1.11 -7.43
CA THR A 32 11.37 -0.77 -8.51
C THR A 32 10.17 -0.08 -7.91
N ASP A 33 9.79 1.07 -8.44
CA ASP A 33 8.51 1.71 -8.09
C ASP A 33 7.38 0.83 -8.60
N VAL A 34 6.49 0.43 -7.69
CA VAL A 34 5.35 -0.45 -7.95
C VAL A 34 4.05 0.16 -7.45
N THR A 35 4.01 1.47 -7.21
CA THR A 35 2.90 2.16 -6.57
C THR A 35 1.57 1.89 -7.28
N ASP A 36 1.47 2.18 -8.58
CA ASP A 36 0.24 1.99 -9.36
C ASP A 36 -0.20 0.52 -9.40
N MET A 37 0.75 -0.41 -9.58
CA MET A 37 0.47 -1.85 -9.61
C MET A 37 -0.10 -2.35 -8.27
N VAL A 38 0.49 -1.92 -7.14
CA VAL A 38 0.04 -2.34 -5.81
C VAL A 38 -1.33 -1.73 -5.49
N LEU A 39 -1.57 -0.47 -5.85
CA LEU A 39 -2.87 0.17 -5.64
C LEU A 39 -3.98 -0.55 -6.42
N ARG A 40 -3.76 -0.85 -7.71
CA ARG A 40 -4.73 -1.61 -8.52
C ARG A 40 -4.97 -3.01 -7.97
N ALA A 41 -3.91 -3.76 -7.67
CA ALA A 41 -4.04 -5.11 -7.11
C ALA A 41 -4.78 -5.12 -5.76
N THR A 42 -4.58 -4.09 -4.93
CA THR A 42 -5.29 -3.94 -3.65
C THR A 42 -6.77 -3.64 -3.88
N ALA A 43 -7.10 -2.76 -4.83
CA ALA A 43 -8.49 -2.47 -5.19
C ALA A 43 -9.21 -3.71 -5.73
N ASP A 44 -8.59 -4.45 -6.65
CA ASP A 44 -9.11 -5.71 -7.20
C ASP A 44 -9.32 -6.74 -6.09
N HIS A 45 -8.35 -6.88 -5.18
CA HIS A 45 -8.46 -7.77 -4.02
C HIS A 45 -9.69 -7.42 -3.17
N LEU A 46 -9.86 -6.15 -2.78
CA LEU A 46 -11.00 -5.70 -1.96
C LEU A 46 -12.35 -5.95 -2.67
N PHE A 47 -12.42 -5.70 -3.98
CA PHE A 47 -13.60 -5.98 -4.79
C PHE A 47 -13.98 -7.47 -4.77
N VAL A 48 -12.98 -8.36 -4.91
CA VAL A 48 -13.19 -9.81 -4.92
C VAL A 48 -13.55 -10.35 -3.54
N VAL A 49 -12.80 -9.98 -2.50
CA VAL A 49 -12.98 -10.57 -1.16
C VAL A 49 -14.12 -9.97 -0.37
N LYS A 50 -14.57 -8.75 -0.73
CA LYS A 50 -15.67 -8.02 -0.08
C LYS A 50 -15.47 -7.89 1.44
N LYS A 51 -14.24 -7.54 1.84
CA LYS A 51 -13.83 -7.38 3.24
C LYS A 51 -13.06 -6.09 3.44
N GLU A 52 -13.21 -5.53 4.62
CA GLU A 52 -12.42 -4.39 5.11
C GLU A 52 -11.26 -4.88 5.98
N TYR A 53 -10.19 -4.10 6.02
CA TYR A 53 -9.01 -4.38 6.82
C TYR A 53 -8.74 -3.23 7.78
N ALA A 54 -8.34 -3.56 9.00
CA ALA A 54 -8.05 -2.60 10.05
C ALA A 54 -6.63 -2.85 10.57
N PHE A 55 -5.78 -1.83 10.55
CA PHE A 55 -4.38 -1.90 10.95
C PHE A 55 -4.12 -1.00 12.16
N PRO A 56 -3.62 -1.53 13.29
CA PRO A 56 -3.35 -0.73 14.46
C PRO A 56 -2.18 0.24 14.22
N MET A 57 -2.32 1.46 14.72
CA MET A 57 -1.29 2.49 14.71
C MET A 57 -0.61 2.60 16.07
N LYS A 58 0.61 3.14 16.10
CA LYS A 58 1.41 3.25 17.34
C LYS A 58 0.76 4.13 18.43
N ASP A 59 -0.11 5.04 18.04
CA ASP A 59 -0.81 5.99 18.94
C ASP A 59 -2.18 5.48 19.40
N GLY A 60 -2.49 4.19 19.18
CA GLY A 60 -3.76 3.58 19.57
C GLY A 60 -4.90 3.83 18.59
N ARG A 61 -4.69 4.62 17.51
CA ARG A 61 -5.64 4.73 16.41
C ARG A 61 -5.59 3.51 15.49
N CYS A 62 -6.50 3.45 14.53
CA CYS A 62 -6.57 2.40 13.53
C CYS A 62 -6.67 3.00 12.12
N LEU A 63 -5.93 2.43 11.18
CA LEU A 63 -6.07 2.71 9.76
C LEU A 63 -7.01 1.66 9.16
N VAL A 64 -8.12 2.12 8.58
CA VAL A 64 -9.08 1.25 7.90
C VAL A 64 -8.85 1.34 6.39
N MET A 65 -8.86 0.18 5.74
CA MET A 65 -8.81 0.03 4.30
C MET A 65 -10.09 -0.66 3.84
N SER A 66 -10.87 0.04 3.03
CA SER A 66 -12.14 -0.40 2.44
C SER A 66 -12.23 0.06 0.99
N ALA A 67 -13.16 -0.52 0.23
CA ALA A 67 -13.44 -0.13 -1.14
C ALA A 67 -14.91 0.30 -1.26
N GLU A 68 -15.15 1.42 -1.93
CA GLU A 68 -16.48 1.91 -2.29
C GLU A 68 -16.68 1.77 -3.80
N ILE A 69 -17.85 1.30 -4.22
CA ILE A 69 -18.20 1.12 -5.63
C ILE A 69 -19.28 2.14 -5.98
N PHE A 70 -19.07 2.86 -7.09
CA PHE A 70 -20.00 3.86 -7.61
C PHE A 70 -20.24 3.61 -9.10
N ASP A 71 -21.47 3.81 -9.56
CA ASP A 71 -21.82 3.72 -10.98
C ASP A 71 -21.25 4.89 -11.79
N GLU A 72 -21.04 6.03 -11.12
CA GLU A 72 -20.43 7.24 -11.69
C GLU A 72 -19.27 7.71 -10.82
N VAL A 73 -18.32 8.45 -11.41
CA VAL A 73 -17.20 9.04 -10.67
C VAL A 73 -17.76 9.96 -9.56
N PRO A 74 -17.37 9.78 -8.29
CA PRO A 74 -17.86 10.63 -7.20
C PRO A 74 -17.50 12.11 -7.39
N GLU A 75 -18.40 13.02 -6.99
CA GLU A 75 -18.21 14.49 -7.10
C GLU A 75 -16.88 14.99 -6.52
N ARG A 76 -16.41 14.38 -5.44
CA ARG A 76 -15.11 14.70 -4.81
C ARG A 76 -13.89 14.55 -5.74
N PHE A 77 -14.06 13.88 -6.88
CA PHE A 77 -13.02 13.71 -7.90
C PHE A 77 -13.27 14.51 -9.18
N LYS A 78 -14.38 15.26 -9.29
CA LYS A 78 -14.75 15.98 -10.51
C LYS A 78 -14.09 17.37 -10.65
N GLY A 79 -13.44 17.87 -9.61
CA GLY A 79 -12.70 19.15 -9.63
C GLY A 79 -13.56 20.35 -9.27
#